data_AF-A0A1Z9F4S8-F1
#
_entry.id   AF-A0A1Z9F4S8-F1
#
_cell.length_a   1.000
_cell.length_b   1.000
_cell.length_c   1.000
_cell.angle_alpha   90.00
_cell.angle_beta   90.00
_cell.angle_gamma   90.00
#
_symmetry.space_group_name_H-M   'P 1'
#
loop_
_entity.id
_entity.type
_entity.pdbx_description
1 polymer ?
#
loop_
_entity_poly.entity_id
_entity_poly.type
_entity_poly.pdbx_seq_one_letter_code
_entity_poly.pdbx_strand_id
1 'polypeptide(L)'
;MTRVFGQLFEDSRDGLLVVRPSKPFFGCERHENQYPVKEGFIDIDLLPTPHGVEYLVGFKKPGDYRRVDYTLRWRVQNVAEIDVSPAKKESLKPEQRNNRSDLVQIKRLASELAASMEQVAALEAQLSSAHKKLADVSTKFEAYKAASEQSLVDRDMTITELQTDKEPQVYTIVKEVPVPPERLEARIKFLESELQRTQELNSQYYLSVLELHQLKLDKAQSLSSSAPVISPEDTPRQRLINKLLAQ
;
A
#
# COMPACT_ATOMS: atom_id res chain seq x y z
N MET A 1 33.15 43.51 13.63
CA MET A 1 32.45 43.90 12.39
C MET A 1 33.44 43.69 11.25
N THR A 2 32.94 43.34 10.07
CA THR A 2 33.72 43.07 8.87
C THR A 2 33.36 44.12 7.84
N ARG A 3 34.37 44.84 7.35
CA ARG A 3 34.19 45.87 6.32
C ARG A 3 34.13 45.20 4.95
N VAL A 4 33.01 45.39 4.26
CA VAL A 4 32.78 44.91 2.90
C VAL A 4 32.86 46.09 1.97
N PHE A 5 33.90 46.13 1.14
CA PHE A 5 34.13 47.23 0.22
C PHE A 5 34.43 46.72 -1.20
N GLY A 6 34.36 47.60 -2.18
CA GLY A 6 34.74 47.30 -3.56
C GLY A 6 33.69 47.67 -4.59
N GLN A 7 33.99 47.37 -5.85
CA GLN A 7 33.13 47.67 -6.98
C GLN A 7 32.12 46.54 -7.19
N LEU A 8 30.82 46.82 -6.98
CA LEU A 8 29.77 45.82 -7.17
C LEU A 8 29.29 45.72 -8.62
N PHE A 9 29.29 46.85 -9.33
CA PHE A 9 28.81 46.95 -10.69
C PHE A 9 29.84 47.65 -11.57
N GLU A 10 30.23 46.97 -12.66
CA GLU A 10 31.15 47.52 -13.68
C GLU A 10 30.54 48.75 -14.38
N ASP A 11 29.22 48.82 -14.47
CA ASP A 11 28.47 49.93 -15.10
C ASP A 11 28.44 51.24 -14.28
N SER A 12 29.17 51.32 -13.16
CA SER A 12 29.23 52.49 -12.26
C SER A 12 27.87 53.05 -11.83
N ARG A 13 26.85 52.19 -11.70
CA ARG A 13 25.48 52.61 -11.38
C ARG A 13 25.32 52.98 -9.90
N ASP A 14 24.63 54.09 -9.68
CA ASP A 14 24.24 54.56 -8.35
C ASP A 14 22.92 53.95 -7.88
N GLY A 15 22.78 53.78 -6.58
CA GLY A 15 21.54 53.31 -5.99
C GLY A 15 21.64 52.97 -4.51
N LEU A 16 20.69 52.15 -4.05
CA LEU A 16 20.61 51.67 -2.69
C LEU A 16 20.78 50.14 -2.69
N LEU A 17 21.77 49.67 -1.93
CA LEU A 17 21.94 48.27 -1.61
C LEU A 17 21.11 47.94 -0.38
N VAL A 18 20.17 47.02 -0.52
CA VAL A 18 19.34 46.56 0.58
C VAL A 18 19.83 45.19 1.03
N VAL A 19 20.20 45.09 2.30
CA VAL A 19 20.79 43.90 2.90
C VAL A 19 19.91 43.41 4.04
N ARG A 20 19.60 42.11 4.03
CA ARG A 20 18.80 41.47 5.08
C ARG A 20 19.35 40.09 5.42
N PRO A 21 19.49 39.71 6.70
CA PRO A 21 19.90 38.36 7.05
C PRO A 21 18.78 37.34 6.73
N SER A 22 19.14 36.18 6.19
CA SER A 22 18.19 35.11 5.87
C SER A 22 17.52 34.52 7.12
N LYS A 23 18.25 34.48 8.23
CA LYS A 23 17.78 34.10 9.56
C LYS A 23 18.34 35.08 10.60
N PRO A 24 17.59 35.40 11.67
CA PRO A 24 18.11 36.21 12.76
C PRO A 24 19.30 35.52 13.43
N PHE A 25 20.33 36.30 13.76
CA PHE A 25 21.48 35.83 14.53
C PHE A 25 21.99 36.95 15.44
N PHE A 26 22.84 36.58 16.40
CA PHE A 26 23.26 37.46 17.48
C PHE A 26 23.86 38.78 16.96
N GLY A 27 23.34 39.91 17.45
CA GLY A 27 23.80 41.24 17.08
C GLY A 27 23.26 41.81 15.76
N CYS A 28 22.53 41.02 14.95
CA CYS A 28 21.95 41.48 13.69
C CYS A 28 20.43 41.61 13.80
N GLU A 29 19.90 42.79 13.48
CA GLU A 29 18.46 43.02 13.42
C GLU A 29 17.80 42.29 12.23
N ARG A 30 16.50 41.99 12.35
CA ARG A 30 15.72 41.31 11.28
C ARG A 30 15.32 42.24 10.14
N HIS A 31 15.47 43.54 10.34
CA HIS A 31 15.02 44.57 9.42
C HIS A 31 15.96 44.71 8.22
N GLU A 32 15.44 45.35 7.18
CA GLU A 32 16.19 45.62 5.96
C GLU A 32 17.11 46.82 6.20
N ASN A 33 18.42 46.62 6.09
CA ASN A 33 19.39 47.70 6.16
C ASN A 33 19.66 48.22 4.75
N GLN A 34 19.68 49.54 4.59
CA GLN A 34 19.89 50.19 3.31
C GLN A 34 21.21 50.95 3.32
N TYR A 35 22.05 50.69 2.33
CA TYR A 35 23.36 51.30 2.18
C TYR A 35 23.48 51.99 0.82
N PRO A 36 24.05 53.20 0.74
CA PRO A 36 24.24 53.89 -0.54
C PRO A 36 25.35 53.22 -1.37
N VAL A 37 25.09 53.04 -2.67
CA VAL A 37 26.08 52.67 -3.69
C VAL A 37 26.40 53.94 -4.48
N LYS A 38 27.68 54.32 -4.54
CA LYS A 38 28.16 55.50 -5.28
C LYS A 38 29.17 55.08 -6.33
N GLU A 39 28.95 55.48 -7.58
CA GLU A 39 29.76 55.14 -8.76
C GLU A 39 30.01 53.63 -8.91
N GLY A 40 29.04 52.81 -8.48
CA GLY A 40 29.15 51.35 -8.45
C GLY A 40 29.99 50.78 -7.30
N PHE A 41 30.54 51.62 -6.42
CA PHE A 41 31.30 51.24 -5.23
C PHE A 41 30.41 51.15 -3.98
N ILE A 42 30.80 50.24 -3.10
CA ILE A 42 30.22 50.07 -1.77
C ILE A 42 31.33 50.05 -0.73
N ASP A 43 30.98 50.53 0.46
CA ASP A 43 31.81 50.44 1.66
C ASP A 43 30.86 50.36 2.87
N ILE A 44 30.68 49.16 3.41
CA ILE A 44 29.69 48.87 4.43
C ILE A 44 30.25 47.93 5.50
N ASP A 45 29.84 48.14 6.75
CA ASP A 45 30.18 47.23 7.84
C ASP A 45 29.06 46.22 8.06
N LEU A 46 29.39 44.94 7.90
CA LEU A 46 28.49 43.83 8.16
C LEU A 46 29.02 42.94 9.28
N LEU A 47 28.13 42.23 9.96
CA LEU A 47 28.51 41.24 10.96
C LEU A 47 28.93 39.93 10.28
N PRO A 48 29.95 39.22 10.80
CA PRO A 48 30.28 37.88 10.32
C PRO A 48 29.08 36.95 10.41
N THR A 49 28.78 36.25 9.33
CA THR A 49 27.66 35.31 9.27
C THR A 49 28.03 33.97 9.92
N PRO A 50 27.25 33.44 10.87
CA PRO A 50 27.45 32.09 11.39
C PRO A 50 27.11 31.02 10.35
N HIS A 51 27.53 29.78 10.60
CA HIS A 51 27.32 28.67 9.67
C HIS A 51 25.83 28.45 9.37
N GLY A 52 25.46 28.39 8.08
CA GLY A 52 24.08 28.20 7.63
C GLY A 52 23.21 29.46 7.59
N VAL A 53 23.78 30.65 7.83
CA VAL A 53 23.12 31.95 7.66
C VAL A 53 23.82 32.74 6.55
N GLU A 54 23.04 33.50 5.78
CA GLU A 54 23.51 34.27 4.62
C GLU A 54 22.79 35.62 4.60
N TYR A 55 23.46 36.65 4.10
CA TYR A 55 22.82 37.93 3.80
C TYR A 55 22.18 37.87 2.41
N LEU A 56 20.90 38.18 2.36
CA LEU A 56 20.16 38.44 1.14
C LEU A 56 20.42 39.89 0.74
N VAL A 57 20.92 40.08 -0.47
CA VAL A 57 21.34 41.38 -0.98
C VAL A 57 20.55 41.70 -2.25
N GLY A 58 19.87 42.82 -2.24
CA GLY A 58 19.11 43.36 -3.37
C GLY A 58 19.57 44.77 -3.73
N PHE A 59 19.39 45.16 -4.98
CA PHE A 59 19.77 46.49 -5.46
C PHE A 59 18.53 47.25 -5.91
N LYS A 60 18.44 48.51 -5.49
CA LYS A 60 17.39 49.45 -5.90
C LYS A 60 17.99 50.66 -6.59
N LYS A 61 17.35 51.07 -7.69
CA LYS A 61 17.66 52.33 -8.35
C LYS A 61 17.20 53.50 -7.48
N PRO A 62 17.88 54.67 -7.57
CA PRO A 62 17.42 55.87 -6.86
C PRO A 62 16.00 56.21 -7.32
N GLY A 63 15.08 56.38 -6.36
CA GLY A 63 13.66 56.66 -6.63
C GLY A 63 12.77 55.43 -6.85
N ASP A 64 13.29 54.20 -6.72
CA ASP A 64 12.48 52.97 -6.82
C ASP A 64 11.89 52.57 -5.46
N TYR A 65 10.56 52.69 -5.34
CA TYR A 65 9.78 52.36 -4.15
C TYR A 65 9.17 50.96 -4.17
N ARG A 66 9.45 50.14 -5.20
CA ARG A 66 8.93 48.77 -5.29
C ARG A 66 9.52 47.87 -4.21
N ARG A 67 8.95 46.66 -4.04
CA ARG A 67 9.53 45.65 -3.16
C ARG A 67 10.94 45.28 -3.64
N VAL A 68 11.84 44.99 -2.69
CA VAL A 68 13.24 44.65 -2.98
C VAL A 68 13.30 43.22 -3.51
N ASP A 69 13.87 43.04 -4.70
CA ASP A 69 14.23 41.73 -5.21
C ASP A 69 15.64 41.37 -4.76
N TYR A 70 15.74 40.31 -3.94
CA TYR A 70 17.00 39.82 -3.41
C TYR A 70 17.66 38.85 -4.40
N THR A 71 18.54 39.39 -5.24
CA THR A 71 19.21 38.63 -6.31
C THR A 71 20.51 37.99 -5.87
N LEU A 72 21.19 38.57 -4.86
CA LEU A 72 22.49 38.12 -4.39
C LEU A 72 22.41 37.51 -3.00
N ARG A 73 23.30 36.54 -2.73
CA ARG A 73 23.46 35.92 -1.42
C ARG A 73 24.92 36.01 -0.99
N TRP A 74 25.18 36.68 0.13
CA TRP A 74 26.52 36.89 0.65
C TRP A 74 26.75 36.13 1.94
N ARG A 75 27.94 35.55 2.06
CA ARG A 75 28.44 34.97 3.31
C ARG A 75 29.66 35.76 3.75
N VAL A 76 29.52 36.46 4.87
CA VAL A 76 30.58 37.33 5.41
C VAL A 76 31.41 36.50 6.38
N GLN A 77 32.67 36.26 6.03
CA GLN A 77 33.61 35.55 6.89
C GLN A 77 34.07 36.45 8.05
N ASN A 78 34.57 35.85 9.13
CA ASN A 78 35.15 36.59 10.25
C ASN A 78 36.57 37.10 9.92
N VAL A 79 36.64 38.02 8.98
CA VAL A 79 37.86 38.71 8.54
C VAL A 79 37.64 40.21 8.73
N ALA A 80 38.71 41.00 8.87
CA ALA A 80 38.60 42.44 9.05
C ALA A 80 38.00 43.14 7.82
N GLU A 81 38.39 42.69 6.62
CA GLU A 81 38.15 43.37 5.36
C GLU A 81 37.86 42.35 4.25
N ILE A 82 36.84 42.61 3.43
CA ILE A 82 36.44 41.79 2.27
C ILE A 82 36.26 42.71 1.06
N ASP A 83 37.06 42.48 0.02
CA ASP A 83 36.93 43.13 -1.28
C ASP A 83 35.98 42.33 -2.18
N VAL A 84 34.93 42.99 -2.70
CA VAL A 84 33.89 42.41 -3.57
C VAL A 84 34.16 42.69 -5.05
N SER A 85 35.22 43.43 -5.39
CA SER A 85 35.51 43.85 -6.76
C SER A 85 35.75 42.66 -7.71
N PRO A 86 35.16 42.65 -8.91
CA PRO A 86 35.43 41.62 -9.91
C PRO A 86 36.84 41.83 -10.52
N ALA A 87 37.78 40.95 -10.15
CA ALA A 87 39.19 40.81 -10.57
C ALA A 87 40.20 41.70 -9.79
N LYS A 88 41.24 41.17 -9.13
CA LYS A 88 42.04 39.95 -9.37
C LYS A 88 41.99 39.01 -8.18
N LYS A 89 41.78 37.71 -8.42
CA LYS A 89 42.17 36.65 -7.49
C LYS A 89 43.68 36.64 -7.37
N GLU A 90 44.24 37.53 -6.55
CA GLU A 90 45.58 37.33 -6.05
C GLU A 90 45.55 36.06 -5.18
N SER A 91 46.29 35.05 -5.65
CA SER A 91 46.55 33.85 -4.89
C SER A 91 47.12 34.23 -3.54
N LEU A 92 46.31 34.14 -2.49
CA LEU A 92 46.77 34.13 -1.11
C LEU A 92 47.81 33.01 -1.01
N LYS A 93 49.10 33.38 -1.00
CA LYS A 93 50.16 32.45 -0.61
C LYS A 93 49.91 32.13 0.86
N PRO A 94 49.63 30.89 1.25
CA PRO A 94 49.50 30.57 2.65
C PRO A 94 50.87 30.81 3.30
N GLU A 95 50.90 31.66 4.32
CA GLU A 95 52.07 31.81 5.18
C GLU A 95 52.46 30.42 5.71
N GLN A 96 53.62 29.92 5.30
CA GLN A 96 54.21 28.70 5.83
C GLN A 96 54.69 28.95 7.27
N ARG A 97 53.76 28.96 8.23
CA ARG A 97 54.11 28.64 9.61
C ARG A 97 54.13 27.12 9.73
N ASN A 98 55.31 26.54 9.57
CA ASN A 98 55.56 25.12 9.81
C ASN A 98 55.40 24.80 11.31
N ASN A 99 54.16 24.73 11.79
CA ASN A 99 53.88 24.13 13.09
C ASN A 99 53.89 22.60 12.90
N ARG A 100 54.71 21.89 13.68
CA ARG A 100 54.75 20.42 13.67
C ARG A 100 53.38 19.79 13.93
N SER A 101 52.49 20.48 14.64
CA SER A 101 51.08 20.10 14.83
C SER A 101 50.32 20.01 13.51
N ASP A 102 50.57 20.93 12.58
CA ASP A 102 49.83 21.06 11.34
C ASP A 102 50.23 19.94 10.38
N LEU A 103 51.51 19.55 10.38
CA LEU A 103 51.98 18.37 9.63
C LEU A 103 51.34 17.07 10.13
N VAL A 104 51.13 16.92 11.45
CA VAL A 104 50.45 15.76 12.01
C VAL A 104 48.96 15.76 11.64
N GLN A 105 48.30 16.93 11.69
CA GLN A 105 46.92 17.08 11.25
C GLN A 105 46.77 16.79 9.75
N ILE A 106 47.66 17.30 8.90
CA ILE A 106 47.65 17.03 7.46
C ILE A 106 47.85 15.54 7.18
N LYS A 107 48.78 14.86 7.88
CA LYS A 107 48.96 13.41 7.73
C LYS A 107 47.72 12.62 8.17
N ARG A 108 47.08 13.03 9.26
CA ARG A 108 45.85 12.42 9.74
C ARG A 108 44.72 12.60 8.71
N LEU A 109 44.51 13.83 8.23
CA LEU A 109 43.51 14.12 7.20
C LEU A 109 43.79 13.36 5.91
N ALA A 110 45.06 13.23 5.49
CA ALA A 110 45.44 12.44 4.33
C ALA A 110 45.14 10.95 4.54
N SER A 111 45.37 10.41 5.73
CA SER A 111 45.04 9.01 6.05
C SER A 111 43.52 8.77 6.12
N GLU A 112 42.76 9.71 6.68
CA GLU A 112 41.30 9.65 6.73
C GLU A 112 40.71 9.77 5.32
N LEU A 113 41.28 10.65 4.47
CA LEU A 113 40.90 10.76 3.08
C LEU A 113 41.22 9.48 2.30
N ALA A 114 42.41 8.89 2.47
CA ALA A 114 42.77 7.63 1.83
C ALA A 114 41.82 6.49 2.23
N ALA A 115 41.51 6.36 3.53
CA ALA A 115 40.54 5.39 4.02
C ALA A 115 39.13 5.64 3.46
N SER A 116 38.71 6.90 3.33
CA SER A 116 37.42 7.24 2.73
C SER A 116 37.37 6.91 1.24
N MET A 117 38.47 7.11 0.50
CA MET A 117 38.56 6.76 -0.91
C MET A 117 38.50 5.24 -1.12
N GLU A 118 39.14 4.46 -0.25
CA GLU A 118 39.07 3.00 -0.29
C GLU A 118 37.66 2.50 0.00
N GLN A 119 36.96 3.10 0.97
CA GLN A 119 35.55 2.79 1.24
C GLN A 119 34.65 3.13 0.06
N VAL A 120 34.85 4.28 -0.59
CA VAL A 120 34.09 4.66 -1.78
C VAL A 120 34.34 3.66 -2.92
N ALA A 121 35.59 3.30 -3.17
CA ALA A 121 35.92 2.30 -4.19
C ALA A 121 35.29 0.92 -3.91
N ALA A 122 35.28 0.50 -2.64
CA ALA A 122 34.62 -0.74 -2.22
C ALA A 122 33.10 -0.68 -2.43
N LEU A 123 32.46 0.44 -2.09
CA LEU A 123 31.03 0.64 -2.30
C LEU A 123 30.67 0.72 -3.79
N GLU A 124 31.48 1.37 -4.62
CA GLU A 124 31.32 1.39 -6.07
C GLU A 124 31.43 -0.01 -6.69
N ALA A 125 32.41 -0.81 -6.23
CA ALA A 125 32.53 -2.20 -6.63
C ALA A 125 31.29 -3.02 -6.25
N GLN A 126 30.78 -2.85 -5.03
CA GLN A 126 29.55 -3.50 -4.57
C GLN A 126 28.34 -3.08 -5.40
N LEU A 127 28.16 -1.78 -5.67
CA LEU A 127 27.09 -1.26 -6.51
C LEU A 127 27.16 -1.85 -7.92
N SER A 128 28.35 -1.88 -8.53
CA SER A 128 28.53 -2.49 -9.85
C SER A 128 28.14 -3.98 -9.86
N SER A 129 28.47 -4.71 -8.80
CA SER A 129 28.11 -6.12 -8.65
C SER A 129 26.60 -6.32 -8.45
N ALA A 130 25.96 -5.43 -7.71
CA ALA A 130 24.51 -5.45 -7.48
C ALA A 130 23.75 -5.13 -8.77
N HIS A 131 24.22 -4.16 -9.56
CA HIS A 131 23.65 -3.85 -10.87
C HIS A 131 23.75 -5.03 -11.84
N LYS A 132 24.88 -5.75 -11.87
CA LYS A 132 25.03 -6.98 -12.67
C LYS A 132 24.02 -8.05 -12.24
N LYS A 133 23.89 -8.30 -10.93
CA LYS A 133 22.90 -9.24 -10.40
C LYS A 133 21.46 -8.85 -10.75
N LEU A 134 21.13 -7.56 -10.71
CA LEU A 134 19.80 -7.08 -11.10
C LEU A 134 19.52 -7.32 -12.59
N ALA A 135 20.50 -7.07 -13.47
CA ALA A 135 20.37 -7.36 -14.89
C ALA A 135 20.23 -8.86 -15.17
N ASP A 136 20.97 -9.71 -14.45
CA ASP A 136 20.84 -11.17 -14.56
C ASP A 136 19.47 -11.66 -14.08
N VAL A 137 18.91 -11.05 -13.03
CA VAL A 137 17.57 -11.38 -12.53
C VAL A 137 16.49 -10.88 -13.48
N SER A 138 16.63 -9.68 -14.05
CA SER A 138 15.64 -9.13 -14.99
C SER A 138 15.57 -9.97 -16.26
N THR A 139 16.71 -10.35 -16.82
CA THR A 139 16.77 -11.22 -18.02
C THR A 139 16.16 -12.60 -17.75
N LYS A 140 16.45 -13.21 -16.59
CA LYS A 140 15.80 -14.46 -16.17
C LYS A 140 14.28 -14.29 -16.03
N PHE A 141 13.84 -13.20 -15.40
CA PHE A 141 12.42 -12.92 -15.22
C PHE A 141 11.69 -12.75 -16.56
N GLU A 142 12.27 -12.01 -17.51
CA GLU A 142 11.73 -11.87 -18.86
C GLU A 142 11.65 -13.21 -19.59
N ALA A 143 12.68 -14.05 -19.47
CA ALA A 143 12.67 -15.40 -20.04
C ALA A 143 11.57 -16.29 -19.42
N TYR A 144 11.39 -16.24 -18.10
CA TYR A 144 10.30 -16.95 -17.41
C TYR A 144 8.93 -16.45 -17.83
N LYS A 145 8.78 -15.12 -17.96
CA LYS A 145 7.53 -14.51 -18.42
C LYS A 145 7.18 -14.99 -19.83
N ALA A 146 8.13 -14.94 -20.76
CA ALA A 146 7.93 -15.42 -22.13
C ALA A 146 7.59 -16.92 -22.18
N ALA A 147 8.27 -17.75 -21.39
CA ALA A 147 7.97 -19.18 -21.30
C ALA A 147 6.57 -19.45 -20.72
N SER A 148 6.15 -18.67 -19.72
CA SER A 148 4.81 -18.78 -19.14
C SER A 148 3.72 -18.34 -20.11
N GLU A 149 3.93 -17.24 -20.83
CA GLU A 149 3.01 -16.75 -21.86
C GLU A 149 2.87 -17.79 -22.98
N GLN A 150 3.97 -18.37 -23.46
CA GLN A 150 3.93 -19.44 -24.45
C GLN A 150 3.13 -20.65 -23.93
N SER A 151 3.38 -21.08 -22.68
CA SER A 151 2.63 -22.20 -22.11
C SER A 151 1.14 -21.92 -21.96
N LEU A 152 0.73 -20.67 -21.72
CA LEU A 152 -0.69 -20.29 -21.70
C LEU A 152 -1.29 -20.35 -23.10
N VAL A 153 -0.60 -19.82 -24.11
CA VAL A 153 -1.05 -19.89 -25.51
C VAL A 153 -1.20 -21.35 -25.97
N ASP A 154 -0.22 -22.21 -25.65
CA ASP A 154 -0.28 -23.63 -26.00
C ASP A 154 -1.49 -24.30 -25.32
N ARG A 155 -1.77 -23.98 -24.05
CA ARG A 155 -2.95 -24.49 -23.34
C ARG A 155 -4.25 -24.00 -23.97
N ASP A 156 -4.36 -22.72 -24.28
CA ASP A 156 -5.53 -22.15 -24.92
C ASP A 156 -5.79 -22.82 -26.27
N MET A 157 -4.74 -23.04 -27.08
CA MET A 157 -4.85 -23.81 -28.31
C MET A 157 -5.41 -25.22 -28.07
N THR A 158 -4.87 -25.97 -27.10
CA THR A 158 -5.39 -27.32 -26.79
C THR A 158 -6.84 -27.29 -26.30
N ILE A 159 -7.24 -26.26 -25.55
CA ILE A 159 -8.62 -26.09 -25.10
C ILE A 159 -9.53 -25.84 -26.31
N THR A 160 -9.11 -24.99 -27.25
CA THR A 160 -9.90 -24.73 -28.47
C THR A 160 -10.06 -25.98 -29.33
N GLU A 161 -9.01 -26.79 -29.52
CA GLU A 161 -9.08 -28.07 -30.23
C GLU A 161 -10.03 -29.06 -29.54
N LEU A 162 -9.97 -29.17 -28.21
CA LEU A 162 -10.87 -30.04 -27.44
C LEU A 162 -12.33 -29.54 -27.43
N GLN A 163 -12.56 -28.25 -27.64
CA GLN A 163 -13.90 -27.67 -27.75
C GLN A 163 -14.50 -27.95 -29.13
N THR A 164 -13.72 -27.93 -30.21
CA THR A 164 -14.22 -28.26 -31.55
C THR A 164 -14.67 -29.72 -31.67
N ASP A 165 -14.08 -30.62 -30.89
CA ASP A 165 -14.42 -32.06 -30.91
C ASP A 165 -15.62 -32.43 -30.00
N LYS A 166 -16.28 -31.45 -29.36
CA LYS A 166 -17.26 -31.67 -28.28
C LYS A 166 -18.69 -31.22 -28.56
N GLU A 167 -19.14 -31.21 -29.81
CA GLU A 167 -20.57 -31.37 -30.06
C GLU A 167 -20.90 -32.86 -30.05
N PRO A 168 -21.43 -33.44 -28.95
CA PRO A 168 -21.87 -34.83 -28.99
C PRO A 168 -22.92 -34.94 -30.07
N GLN A 169 -22.65 -35.75 -31.10
CA GLN A 169 -23.70 -36.18 -32.02
C GLN A 169 -24.70 -37.00 -31.20
N VAL A 170 -25.76 -36.35 -30.74
CA VAL A 170 -26.87 -37.00 -30.06
C VAL A 170 -27.63 -37.80 -31.10
N TYR A 171 -27.24 -39.07 -31.26
CA TYR A 171 -28.06 -40.04 -31.97
C TYR A 171 -29.27 -40.36 -31.09
N THR A 172 -30.38 -39.67 -31.32
CA THR A 172 -31.68 -40.03 -30.75
C THR A 172 -32.13 -41.36 -31.36
N ILE A 173 -31.75 -42.45 -30.71
CA ILE A 173 -32.30 -43.78 -31.01
C ILE A 173 -33.68 -43.83 -30.35
N VAL A 174 -34.73 -43.67 -31.15
CA VAL A 174 -36.11 -43.90 -30.70
C VAL A 174 -36.28 -45.40 -30.48
N LYS A 175 -36.20 -45.83 -29.22
CA LYS A 175 -36.51 -47.20 -28.83
C LYS A 175 -38.03 -47.33 -28.70
N GLU A 176 -38.67 -48.00 -29.65
CA GLU A 176 -40.08 -48.38 -29.55
C GLU A 176 -40.23 -49.39 -28.40
N VAL A 177 -40.76 -48.92 -27.27
CA VAL A 177 -41.14 -49.78 -26.15
C VAL A 177 -42.54 -50.31 -26.46
N PRO A 178 -42.76 -51.63 -26.54
CA PRO A 178 -44.09 -52.18 -26.78
C PRO A 178 -45.01 -51.80 -25.62
N VAL A 179 -46.10 -51.11 -25.94
CA VAL A 179 -47.15 -50.75 -24.98
C VAL A 179 -47.75 -52.05 -24.42
N PRO A 180 -47.82 -52.24 -23.09
CA PRO A 180 -48.41 -53.44 -22.51
C PRO A 180 -49.87 -53.59 -22.97
N PRO A 181 -50.36 -54.81 -23.23
CA PRO A 181 -51.77 -55.02 -23.54
C PRO A 181 -52.65 -54.43 -22.43
N GLU A 182 -53.74 -53.74 -22.79
CA GLU A 182 -54.62 -52.96 -21.88
C GLU A 182 -55.02 -53.70 -20.60
N ARG A 183 -55.14 -55.03 -20.66
CA ARG A 183 -55.44 -55.90 -19.51
C ARG A 183 -54.34 -55.87 -18.44
N LEU A 184 -53.07 -55.80 -18.84
CA LEU A 184 -51.94 -55.68 -17.91
C LEU A 184 -51.89 -54.29 -17.30
N GLU A 185 -52.15 -53.22 -18.06
CA GLU A 185 -52.20 -51.87 -17.50
C GLU A 185 -53.33 -51.71 -16.48
N ALA A 186 -54.52 -52.22 -16.78
CA ALA A 186 -55.64 -52.21 -15.85
C ALA A 186 -55.32 -53.01 -14.58
N ARG A 187 -54.61 -54.15 -14.72
CA ARG A 187 -54.19 -54.96 -13.58
C ARG A 187 -53.11 -54.27 -12.75
N ILE A 188 -52.15 -53.59 -13.38
CA ILE A 188 -51.10 -52.83 -12.70
C ILE A 188 -51.73 -51.70 -11.88
N LYS A 189 -52.60 -50.88 -12.49
CA LYS A 189 -53.30 -49.80 -11.79
C LYS A 189 -54.12 -50.30 -10.61
N PHE A 190 -54.81 -51.44 -10.78
CA PHE A 190 -55.55 -52.07 -9.69
C PHE A 190 -54.62 -52.50 -8.55
N LEU A 191 -53.51 -53.20 -8.86
CA LEU A 191 -52.55 -53.66 -7.84
C LEU A 191 -51.87 -52.49 -7.13
N GLU A 192 -51.54 -51.41 -7.84
CA GLU A 192 -51.00 -50.18 -7.24
C GLU A 192 -52.00 -49.55 -6.26
N SER A 193 -53.28 -49.51 -6.62
CA SER A 193 -54.34 -48.99 -5.74
C SER A 193 -54.55 -49.86 -4.48
N GLU A 194 -54.48 -51.19 -4.60
CA GLU A 194 -54.55 -52.07 -3.44
C GLU A 194 -53.31 -51.94 -2.55
N LEU A 195 -52.13 -51.79 -3.15
CA LEU A 195 -50.89 -51.59 -2.41
C LEU A 195 -50.96 -50.29 -1.59
N GLN A 196 -51.40 -49.18 -2.19
CA GLN A 196 -51.62 -47.92 -1.48
C GLN A 196 -52.62 -48.09 -0.33
N ARG A 197 -53.75 -48.74 -0.56
CA ARG A 197 -54.75 -48.99 0.50
C ARG A 197 -54.19 -49.80 1.66
N THR A 198 -53.36 -50.82 1.39
CA THR A 198 -52.74 -51.62 2.46
C THR A 198 -51.69 -50.83 3.24
N GLN A 199 -50.94 -49.95 2.57
CA GLN A 199 -50.01 -49.03 3.24
C GLN A 199 -50.75 -48.03 4.15
N GLU A 200 -51.88 -47.48 3.70
CA GLU A 200 -52.73 -46.61 4.52
C GLU A 200 -53.30 -47.34 5.74
N LEU A 201 -53.80 -48.56 5.57
CA LEU A 201 -54.27 -49.36 6.71
C LEU A 201 -53.14 -49.68 7.69
N ASN A 202 -51.95 -49.98 7.19
CA ASN A 202 -50.78 -50.25 8.03
C ASN A 202 -50.34 -48.99 8.79
N SER A 203 -50.32 -47.82 8.15
CA SER A 203 -49.98 -46.56 8.82
C SER A 203 -51.01 -46.20 9.89
N GLN A 204 -52.31 -46.39 9.63
CA GLN A 204 -53.37 -46.24 10.62
C GLN A 204 -53.20 -47.20 11.80
N TYR A 205 -52.82 -48.45 11.54
CA TYR A 205 -52.53 -49.42 12.59
C TYR A 205 -51.36 -48.96 13.46
N TYR A 206 -50.22 -48.58 12.88
CA TYR A 206 -49.07 -48.06 13.63
C TYR A 206 -49.43 -46.84 14.49
N LEU A 207 -50.20 -45.88 13.94
CA LEU A 207 -50.67 -44.72 14.69
C LEU A 207 -51.55 -45.11 15.87
N SER A 208 -52.46 -46.07 15.70
CA SER A 208 -53.32 -46.57 16.78
C SER A 208 -52.52 -47.26 17.90
N VAL A 209 -51.46 -47.99 17.54
CA VAL A 209 -50.56 -48.63 18.51
C VAL A 209 -49.77 -47.57 19.29
N LEU A 210 -49.21 -46.57 18.61
CA LEU A 210 -48.51 -45.47 19.26
C LEU A 210 -49.41 -44.69 20.22
N GLU A 211 -50.64 -44.35 19.79
CA GLU A 211 -51.64 -43.69 20.63
C GLU A 211 -51.99 -44.54 21.86
N LEU A 212 -52.16 -45.85 21.69
CA LEU A 212 -52.39 -46.76 22.82
C LEU A 212 -51.20 -46.76 23.79
N HIS A 213 -49.97 -46.80 23.29
CA HIS A 213 -48.78 -46.70 24.14
C HIS A 213 -48.72 -45.37 24.88
N GLN A 214 -49.06 -44.26 24.21
CA GLN A 214 -49.15 -42.95 24.83
C GLN A 214 -50.23 -42.93 25.92
N LEU A 215 -51.43 -43.45 25.66
CA LEU A 215 -52.49 -43.58 26.68
C LEU A 215 -52.06 -44.46 27.86
N LYS A 216 -51.28 -45.53 27.64
CA LYS A 216 -50.71 -46.35 28.71
C LYS A 216 -49.68 -45.58 29.54
N LEU A 217 -48.83 -44.77 28.90
CA LEU A 217 -47.88 -43.90 29.59
C LEU A 217 -48.62 -42.81 30.38
N ASP A 218 -49.59 -42.14 29.78
CA ASP A 218 -50.41 -41.12 30.43
C ASP A 218 -51.18 -41.71 31.62
N LYS A 219 -51.73 -42.92 31.49
CA LYS A 219 -52.38 -43.64 32.59
C LYS A 219 -51.38 -43.99 33.71
N ALA A 220 -50.17 -44.42 33.37
CA ALA A 220 -49.13 -44.70 34.35
C ALA A 220 -48.67 -43.42 35.07
N GLN A 221 -48.61 -42.29 34.36
CA GLN A 221 -48.30 -40.96 34.91
C GLN A 221 -49.47 -40.38 35.73
N SER A 222 -50.72 -40.65 35.34
CA SER A 222 -51.91 -40.22 36.06
C SER A 222 -52.24 -41.09 37.27
N LEU A 223 -51.79 -42.36 37.31
CA LEU A 223 -51.79 -43.17 38.54
C LEU A 223 -50.90 -42.56 39.63
N SER A 224 -49.96 -41.68 39.28
CA SER A 224 -49.25 -40.81 40.22
C SER A 224 -49.92 -39.45 40.53
N SER A 225 -51.06 -39.10 39.89
CA SER A 225 -51.86 -37.92 40.27
C SER A 225 -53.35 -38.07 39.93
N SER A 226 -54.19 -38.22 40.95
CA SER A 226 -55.64 -38.46 40.86
C SER A 226 -56.44 -37.31 40.20
N ALA A 227 -57.23 -37.60 39.16
CA ALA A 227 -58.54 -36.98 38.88
C ALA A 227 -59.31 -37.75 37.77
N PRO A 228 -60.65 -37.83 37.81
CA PRO A 228 -61.44 -38.62 36.86
C PRO A 228 -61.82 -37.79 35.62
N VAL A 229 -61.56 -38.30 34.42
CA VAL A 229 -62.09 -37.73 33.18
C VAL A 229 -63.28 -38.57 32.73
N ILE A 230 -64.47 -37.96 32.80
CA ILE A 230 -65.73 -38.45 32.21
C ILE A 230 -65.64 -38.25 30.70
N SER A 231 -65.94 -39.28 29.91
CA SER A 231 -66.07 -39.17 28.44
C SER A 231 -67.41 -39.74 27.98
N PRO A 232 -68.08 -39.06 27.04
CA PRO A 232 -68.94 -39.73 26.08
C PRO A 232 -68.42 -39.53 24.65
N GLU A 233 -68.31 -40.62 23.88
CA GLU A 233 -68.91 -40.82 22.54
C GLU A 233 -68.11 -41.78 21.65
N ASP A 234 -68.87 -42.67 21.00
CA ASP A 234 -68.57 -44.07 20.75
C ASP A 234 -68.05 -44.31 19.31
N THR A 235 -66.74 -44.13 19.10
CA THR A 235 -66.09 -44.35 17.79
C THR A 235 -65.49 -45.76 17.64
N PRO A 236 -65.46 -46.35 16.42
CA PRO A 236 -64.87 -47.68 16.19
C PRO A 236 -63.39 -47.78 16.61
N ARG A 237 -62.67 -46.65 16.56
CA ARG A 237 -61.29 -46.48 17.07
C ARG A 237 -61.22 -46.68 18.60
N GLN A 238 -62.13 -46.06 19.36
CA GLN A 238 -62.20 -46.24 20.82
C GLN A 238 -62.63 -47.66 21.22
N ARG A 239 -63.52 -48.31 20.46
CA ARG A 239 -63.89 -49.71 20.74
C ARG A 239 -62.71 -50.66 20.63
N LEU A 240 -61.80 -50.41 19.68
CA LEU A 240 -60.60 -51.22 19.47
C LEU A 240 -59.59 -50.99 20.61
N ILE A 241 -59.41 -49.73 21.03
CA ILE A 241 -58.59 -49.38 22.19
C ILE A 241 -59.15 -50.00 23.48
N ASN A 242 -60.48 -49.94 23.70
CA ASN A 242 -61.12 -50.55 24.87
C ASN A 242 -60.99 -52.08 24.91
N LYS A 243 -61.12 -52.77 23.75
CA LYS A 243 -60.89 -54.22 23.67
C LYS A 243 -59.45 -54.62 24.01
N LEU A 244 -58.46 -53.80 23.62
CA LEU A 244 -57.05 -54.06 23.89
C LEU A 244 -56.61 -53.67 25.31
N LEU A 245 -57.37 -52.81 26.01
CA LEU A 245 -57.14 -52.46 27.40
C LEU A 245 -57.83 -53.42 28.39
N ALA A 246 -58.80 -54.21 27.95
CA ALA A 246 -59.54 -55.18 28.76
C ALA A 246 -58.86 -56.55 28.89
N GLN A 247 -57.59 -56.69 28.45
CA GLN A 247 -56.72 -57.84 28.68
C GLN A 247 -55.70 -57.56 29.78
#